data_AF-A0A3D1X4V3-F1
#
_entry.id   AF-A0A3D1X4V3-F1
#
_cell.length_a   1.000
_cell.length_b   1.000
_cell.length_c   1.000
_cell.angle_alpha   90.00
_cell.angle_beta   90.00
_cell.angle_gamma   90.00
#
_symmetry.space_group_name_H-M   'P 1'
#
loop_
_entity.id
_entity.type
_entity.pdbx_description
1 polymer ?
#
loop_
_entity_poly.entity_id
_entity_poly.type
_entity_poly.pdbx_seq_one_letter_code
_entity_poly.pdbx_strand_id
1 'polypeptide(L)' 'MKLRDATTADAARLDTLLTRLIHDEVQYDSNLNGSYVVTDNYRDRIGLEGHKLLLIEDGGEIVAFLYGFLYEIP' A
#
# COMPACT_ATOMS: atom_id res chain seq x y z
N MET A 1 7.79 5.84 16.16
CA MET A 1 6.90 4.85 15.50
C MET A 1 5.48 4.94 16.04
N LYS A 2 4.51 5.20 15.17
CA LYS A 2 3.08 5.31 15.47
C LYS A 2 2.26 4.55 14.43
N LEU A 3 1.40 3.63 14.88
CA LEU A 3 0.40 2.97 14.04
C LEU A 3 -0.84 3.87 13.92
N ARG A 4 -1.33 4.07 12.70
CA ARG A 4 -2.60 4.77 12.45
C ARG A 4 -3.27 4.29 11.17
N ASP A 5 -4.54 4.63 11.03
CA ASP A 5 -5.26 4.50 9.77
C ASP A 5 -4.67 5.44 8.71
N ALA A 6 -4.65 4.95 7.47
CA ALA A 6 -4.33 5.77 6.32
C ALA A 6 -5.47 6.76 6.03
N THR A 7 -5.08 7.94 5.57
CA THR A 7 -5.95 8.99 5.05
C THR A 7 -5.67 9.18 3.57
N THR A 8 -6.58 9.82 2.83
CA THR A 8 -6.40 10.07 1.40
C THR A 8 -5.13 10.87 1.08
N ALA A 9 -4.64 11.69 2.03
CA ALA A 9 -3.37 12.40 1.90
C ALA A 9 -2.14 11.46 1.85
N ASP A 10 -2.26 10.25 2.41
CA ASP A 10 -1.18 9.25 2.43
C ASP A 10 -1.11 8.42 1.13
N ALA A 11 -2.13 8.48 0.26
CA ALA A 11 -2.29 7.59 -0.88
C ALA A 11 -1.08 7.57 -1.83
N ALA A 12 -0.56 8.73 -2.21
CA ALA A 12 0.60 8.82 -3.09
C ALA A 12 1.87 8.20 -2.48
N ARG A 13 2.03 8.33 -1.16
CA ARG A 13 3.16 7.72 -0.44
C ARG A 13 3.01 6.21 -0.37
N LEU A 14 1.78 5.70 -0.17
CA LEU A 14 1.47 4.28 -0.19
C LEU A 14 1.70 3.65 -1.56
N ASP A 15 1.31 4.32 -2.65
CA ASP A 15 1.60 3.88 -4.03
C ASP A 15 3.11 3.81 -4.29
N THR A 16 3.87 4.79 -3.75
CA THR A 16 5.35 4.77 -3.80
C THR A 16 5.92 3.56 -3.05
N LEU A 17 5.38 3.23 -1.88
CA LEU A 17 5.82 2.07 -1.10
C LEU A 17 5.47 0.75 -1.79
N LEU A 18 4.29 0.63 -2.40
CA LEU A 18 3.92 -0.57 -3.17
C LEU A 18 4.80 -0.71 -4.43
N THR A 19 5.13 0.40 -5.10
CA THR A 19 6.07 0.38 -6.23
C THR A 19 7.43 -0.18 -5.81
N ARG A 20 7.96 0.29 -4.67
CA ARG A 20 9.22 -0.24 -4.10
C ARG A 20 9.10 -1.73 -3.76
N LEU A 21 8.00 -2.13 -3.13
CA LEU A 21 7.75 -3.53 -2.80
C LEU A 21 7.74 -4.41 -4.05
N ILE A 22 7.05 -4.00 -5.13
CA ILE A 22 7.05 -4.76 -6.40
C ILE A 22 8.46 -4.88 -6.95
N HIS A 23 9.24 -3.80 -6.98
CA HIS A 23 10.61 -3.84 -7.47
C HIS A 23 11.52 -4.75 -6.64
N ASP A 24 11.36 -4.75 -5.32
CA ASP A 24 12.11 -5.62 -4.41
C ASP A 24 11.70 -7.10 -4.56
N GLU A 25 10.42 -7.38 -4.81
CA GLU A 25 9.87 -8.73 -4.95
C GLU A 25 10.16 -9.38 -6.32
N VAL A 26 10.51 -8.60 -7.34
CA VAL A 26 10.85 -9.12 -8.70
C VAL A 26 12.01 -10.11 -8.68
N GLN A 27 12.90 -10.03 -7.70
CA GLN A 27 13.99 -10.99 -7.54
C GLN A 27 13.51 -12.37 -7.05
N TYR A 28 12.29 -12.45 -6.49
CA TYR A 28 11.69 -13.65 -5.91
C TYR A 28 10.51 -14.19 -6.74
N ASP A 29 9.75 -13.33 -7.41
CA ASP A 29 8.65 -13.69 -8.29
C ASP A 29 8.84 -13.14 -9.71
N SER A 30 9.15 -14.04 -10.65
CA SER A 30 9.36 -13.71 -12.06
C SER A 30 8.11 -13.22 -12.80
N ASN A 31 6.92 -13.35 -12.20
CA ASN A 31 5.68 -12.83 -12.79
C ASN A 31 5.49 -11.33 -12.55
N LEU A 32 6.29 -10.73 -11.66
CA LEU A 32 6.24 -9.30 -11.38
C LEU A 32 7.02 -8.50 -12.44
N ASN A 33 6.49 -7.33 -12.78
CA ASN A 33 7.14 -6.39 -13.67
C ASN A 33 7.93 -5.36 -12.85
N GLY A 34 9.26 -5.47 -12.84
CA GLY A 34 10.16 -4.55 -12.12
C GLY A 34 10.28 -3.15 -12.71
N SER A 35 9.53 -2.84 -13.78
CA SER A 35 9.36 -1.48 -14.28
C SER A 35 7.96 -0.91 -13.99
N TYR A 36 7.12 -1.65 -13.25
CA TYR A 36 5.76 -1.24 -12.96
C TYR A 36 5.72 -0.13 -11.91
N VAL A 37 5.08 0.99 -12.24
CA VAL A 37 4.85 2.11 -11.33
C VAL A 37 3.39 2.12 -10.93
N VAL A 38 3.13 2.05 -9.63
CA VAL A 38 1.78 2.14 -9.07
C VAL A 38 1.35 3.61 -9.04
N THR A 39 0.16 3.89 -9.55
CA THR A 39 -0.44 5.23 -9.53
C THR A 39 -1.92 5.15 -9.18
N ASP A 40 -2.36 5.97 -8.23
CA ASP A 40 -3.76 6.11 -7.79
C ASP A 40 -4.41 4.80 -7.33
N ASN A 41 -3.62 3.86 -6.82
CA ASN A 41 -4.14 2.58 -6.37
C ASN A 41 -4.88 2.73 -5.03
N TYR A 42 -4.27 3.35 -4.03
CA TYR A 42 -4.91 3.41 -2.71
C TYR A 42 -5.90 4.56 -2.53
N ARG A 43 -5.92 5.54 -3.43
CA ARG A 43 -6.79 6.72 -3.34
C ARG A 43 -8.27 6.34 -3.13
N ASP A 44 -8.78 5.41 -3.93
CA ASP A 44 -10.19 5.01 -3.91
C ASP A 44 -10.48 3.85 -2.95
N ARG A 45 -9.43 3.24 -2.37
CA ARG A 45 -9.55 2.12 -1.41
C ARG A 45 -9.60 2.60 0.03
N ILE A 46 -9.08 3.80 0.32
CA ILE A 46 -9.10 4.39 1.65
C ILE A 46 -10.52 4.83 1.99
N GLY A 47 -11.09 4.22 3.04
CA GLY A 47 -12.46 4.47 3.47
C GLY A 47 -13.52 3.66 2.71
N LEU A 48 -13.11 2.82 1.75
CA LEU A 48 -14.02 1.88 1.08
C LEU A 48 -14.48 0.79 2.05
N GLU A 49 -15.78 0.52 2.08
CA GLU A 49 -16.36 -0.49 2.98
C GLU A 49 -15.74 -1.87 2.74
N GLY A 50 -15.35 -2.55 3.82
CA GLY A 50 -14.66 -3.84 3.73
C GLY A 50 -13.16 -3.75 3.46
N HIS A 51 -12.58 -2.55 3.29
CA HIS A 51 -11.15 -2.33 3.10
C HIS A 51 -10.51 -1.68 4.33
N LYS A 52 -9.27 -2.05 4.64
CA LYS A 52 -8.48 -1.44 5.71
C LYS A 52 -7.05 -1.19 5.25
N LEU A 53 -6.58 0.04 5.45
CA LEU A 53 -5.18 0.44 5.28
C LEU A 53 -4.64 1.00 6.58
N LEU A 54 -3.63 0.33 7.11
CA LEU A 54 -2.87 0.72 8.28
C LEU A 54 -1.47 1.14 7.87
N LEU A 55 -0.89 2.11 8.57
CA LEU A 55 0.47 2.56 8.32
C LEU A 55 1.26 2.80 9.60
N ILE A 56 2.57 2.69 9.50
CA ILE A 56 3.52 3.06 10.56
C ILE A 56 4.22 4.36 10.15
N GLU A 57 4.10 5.35 11.01
CA GLU A 57 4.78 6.64 10.89
C GLU A 57 5.96 6.71 11.87
N ASP A 58 7.12 7.11 11.38
CA ASP A 58 8.31 7.33 12.20
C ASP A 58 9.05 8.59 11.75
N GLY A 59 9.29 9.53 12.66
CA GLY A 59 9.93 10.81 12.32
C GLY A 59 9.16 11.67 11.31
N GLY A 60 7.84 11.50 11.20
CA GLY A 60 7.01 12.19 10.19
C GLY A 60 6.96 11.50 8.82
N GLU A 61 7.69 10.39 8.66
CA GLU A 61 7.72 9.60 7.44
C GLU A 61 6.91 8.32 7.58
N ILE A 62 6.19 7.94 6.52
CA ILE A 62 5.55 6.63 6.45
C ILE A 62 6.60 5.60 6.03
N VAL A 63 6.86 4.64 6.93
CA VAL A 63 7.94 3.64 6.77
C VAL A 63 7.42 2.24 6.45
N ALA A 64 6.17 1.93 6.79
CA ALA A 64 5.53 0.66 6.48
C ALA A 64 4.02 0.82 6.35
N PHE A 65 3.38 -0.11 5.66
CA PHE A 65 1.93 -0.15 5.53
C PHE A 65 1.43 -1.60 5.44
N LEU A 66 0.15 -1.79 5.75
CA LEU A 66 -0.58 -3.04 5.58
C LEU A 66 -1.94 -2.72 4.96
N TYR A 67 -2.27 -3.41 3.88
CA TYR A 67 -3.57 -3.35 3.24
C TYR A 67 -4.26 -4.71 3.32
N GLY A 68 -5.52 -4.71 3.70
CA GLY A 68 -6.39 -5.89 3.69
C GLY A 68 -7.80 -5.52 3.25
N PHE A 69 -8.52 -6.49 2.73
CA PHE A 69 -9.91 -6.33 2.32
C PHE A 69 -10.69 -7.62 2.57
N LEU A 70 -12.01 -7.48 2.77
CA LEU A 70 -12.93 -8.60 2.85
C LEU A 70 -13.21 -9.13 1.44
N TYR A 71 -13.09 -10.44 1.28
CA TYR A 71 -13.42 -11.13 0.05
C TYR A 71 -14.32 -12.32 0.38
N GLU A 72 -15.51 -12.36 -0.22
CA GLU A 72 -16.41 -13.50 -0.12
C GLU A 72 -16.12 -14.46 -1.27
N ILE A 73 -15.91 -15.74 -0.94
CA ILE A 73 -15.75 -16.80 -1.93
C ILE A 73 -17.17 -17.24 -2.35
N PRO A 74 -17.50 -17.24 -3.66
CA PRO A 74 -18.79 -17.73 -4.17
C PRO A 74 -19.09 -19.19 -3.84
#